data_AF-A0AAV3ZRG7-F1
#
_entry.id   AF-A0AAV3ZRG7-F1
#
_cell.length_a   1.000
_cell.length_b   1.000
_cell.length_c   1.000
_cell.angle_alpha   90.00
_cell.angle_beta   90.00
_cell.angle_gamma   90.00
#
_symmetry.space_group_name_H-M   'P 1'
#
loop_
_entity.id
_entity.type
_entity.pdbx_description
1 polymer ?
#
loop_
_entity_poly.entity_id
_entity_poly.type
_entity_poly.pdbx_seq_one_letter_code
_entity_poly.pdbx_strand_id
1 'polypeptide(L)'
;MFLILRSFFSHKTPVVIVQRLAKFLGLTAGQQLCEDIVTACDFDTLKRADDNRAAPDNLNKVFDQFNVFQKVGDWKNQFTIAQSEMFDEFIARQGKSHFAFSFRWH
;
A
#
# COMPACT_ATOMS: atom_id res chain seq x y z
N MET A 1 -11.08 14.89 -13.05
CA MET A 1 -9.94 14.99 -12.10
C MET A 1 -9.69 13.58 -11.56
N PHE A 2 -8.48 13.03 -11.70
CA PHE A 2 -8.16 11.69 -11.20
C PHE A 2 -7.30 11.85 -9.93
N LEU A 3 -7.68 11.18 -8.83
CA LEU A 3 -6.87 11.13 -7.62
C LEU A 3 -5.99 9.88 -7.68
N ILE A 4 -4.68 10.06 -7.85
CA ILE A 4 -3.71 8.97 -7.80
C ILE A 4 -3.23 8.84 -6.36
N LEU A 5 -3.73 7.82 -5.66
CA LEU A 5 -3.20 7.39 -4.37
C LEU A 5 -2.01 6.44 -4.63
N ARG A 6 -0.84 6.76 -4.06
CA ARG A 6 0.30 5.84 -4.06
C ARG A 6 0.27 5.03 -2.77
N SER A 7 0.62 3.74 -2.81
CA SER A 7 0.72 2.86 -1.63
C SER A 7 1.90 3.20 -0.69
N PHE A 8 2.47 4.41 -0.80
CA PHE A 8 3.63 4.86 -0.03
C PHE A 8 3.21 5.29 1.38
N PHE A 9 2.70 4.34 2.17
CA PHE A 9 2.53 4.49 3.61
C PHE A 9 3.89 4.34 4.29
N SER A 10 4.72 5.36 4.16
CA SER A 10 5.85 5.57 5.04
C SER A 10 5.92 7.06 5.36
N HIS A 11 5.36 7.39 6.54
CA HIS A 11 5.58 8.62 7.31
C HIS A 11 5.09 9.99 6.77
N LYS A 12 4.23 10.06 5.74
CA LYS A 12 3.51 11.30 5.41
C LYS A 12 2.03 11.21 5.80
N THR A 13 1.57 12.23 6.51
CA THR A 13 0.43 12.24 7.44
C THR A 13 -0.83 11.63 6.85
N PRO A 14 -1.24 10.42 7.28
CA PRO A 14 -2.37 9.69 6.69
C PRO A 14 -3.70 10.46 6.73
N VAL A 15 -3.86 11.39 7.69
CA VAL A 15 -5.03 12.25 7.84
C VAL A 15 -5.22 13.18 6.63
N VAL A 16 -4.15 13.77 6.10
CA VAL A 16 -4.23 14.69 4.94
C VAL A 16 -4.69 13.95 3.69
N ILE A 17 -4.33 12.67 3.55
CA ILE A 17 -4.79 11.84 2.42
C ILE A 17 -6.29 11.58 2.55
N VAL A 18 -6.76 11.22 3.75
CA VAL A 18 -8.20 11.02 4.02
C VAL A 18 -8.99 12.31 3.76
N GLN A 19 -8.48 13.47 4.14
CA GLN A 19 -9.11 14.76 3.84
C GLN A 19 -9.16 15.05 2.33
N ARG A 20 -8.09 14.75 1.59
CA ARG A 20 -8.06 14.90 0.12
C ARG A 20 -9.05 13.94 -0.55
N LEU A 21 -9.19 12.73 -0.03
CA LEU A 21 -10.20 11.77 -0.47
C LEU A 21 -11.62 12.27 -0.21
N ALA A 22 -11.90 12.75 1.00
CA ALA A 22 -13.20 13.34 1.33
C ALA A 22 -13.54 14.50 0.38
N LYS A 23 -12.61 15.43 0.17
CA LYS A 23 -12.77 16.54 -0.78
C LYS A 23 -13.00 16.06 -2.21
N PHE A 24 -12.27 15.02 -2.64
CA PHE A 24 -12.42 14.45 -3.97
C PHE A 24 -13.81 13.82 -4.18
N LEU A 25 -14.35 13.19 -3.13
CA LEU A 25 -15.69 12.61 -3.12
C LEU A 25 -16.81 13.63 -2.88
N GLY A 26 -16.46 14.92 -2.68
CA GLY A 26 -17.44 15.97 -2.36
C GLY A 26 -18.01 15.87 -0.94
N LEU A 27 -17.32 15.19 -0.02
CA LEU A 27 -17.73 14.99 1.36
C LEU A 27 -17.04 15.99 2.30
N THR A 28 -17.77 16.44 3.32
CA THR A 28 -17.21 17.20 4.44
C THR A 28 -16.77 16.22 5.52
N ALA A 29 -15.46 16.02 5.67
CA ALA A 29 -14.90 15.22 6.75
C ALA A 29 -14.27 16.14 7.80
N GLY A 30 -14.76 16.06 9.04
CA GLY A 30 -14.14 16.72 10.18
C GLY A 30 -12.76 16.13 10.48
N GLN A 31 -11.93 16.88 11.21
CA GLN A 31 -10.59 16.44 11.56
C GLN A 31 -10.60 15.15 12.40
N GLN A 32 -11.45 15.09 13.43
CA GLN A 32 -11.59 13.90 14.27
C GLN A 32 -11.97 12.65 13.44
N LEU A 33 -12.95 12.78 12.55
CA LEU A 33 -13.35 11.67 11.67
C LEU A 33 -12.19 11.18 10.80
N CYS A 34 -11.36 12.08 10.29
CA CYS A 34 -10.19 11.69 9.51
C CYS A 34 -9.15 10.96 10.37
N GLU A 35 -8.92 11.39 11.60
CA GLU A 35 -8.01 10.74 12.56
C GLU A 35 -8.53 9.35 12.97
N ASP A 36 -9.84 9.21 13.19
CA ASP A 36 -10.48 7.93 13.51
C ASP A 36 -10.35 6.94 12.33
N ILE A 37 -10.61 7.39 11.10
CA ILE A 37 -10.43 6.58 9.88
C ILE A 37 -8.98 6.11 9.75
N VAL A 38 -8.02 7.01 9.96
CA VAL A 38 -6.60 6.66 9.92
C VAL A 38 -6.26 5.59 10.94
N THR A 39 -6.77 5.71 12.16
CA THR A 39 -6.52 4.76 13.24
C THR A 39 -7.14 3.39 12.96
N ALA A 40 -8.37 3.40 12.44
CA ALA A 40 -9.08 2.18 12.04
C ALA A 40 -8.42 1.48 10.84
N CYS A 41 -7.86 2.25 9.91
CA CYS A 41 -7.16 1.75 8.73
C CYS A 41 -5.64 1.59 8.93
N ASP A 42 -5.15 1.69 10.16
CA ASP A 42 -3.74 1.43 10.46
C ASP A 42 -3.39 -0.03 10.16
N PHE A 43 -2.15 -0.25 9.72
CA PHE A 43 -1.68 -1.58 9.32
C PHE A 43 -1.88 -2.63 10.42
N ASP A 44 -1.53 -2.30 11.67
CA ASP A 44 -1.61 -3.26 12.77
C ASP A 44 -3.08 -3.49 13.19
N THR A 45 -3.95 -2.49 13.01
CA THR A 45 -5.39 -2.62 13.24
C THR A 45 -6.03 -3.54 12.19
N LEU A 46 -5.73 -3.31 10.90
CA LEU A 46 -6.26 -4.12 9.81
C LEU A 46 -5.74 -5.57 9.86
N LYS A 47 -4.45 -5.76 10.17
CA LYS A 47 -3.87 -7.09 10.31
C LYS A 47 -4.56 -7.90 11.42
N ARG A 48 -4.76 -7.30 12.60
CA ARG A 48 -5.48 -7.96 13.70
C ARG A 48 -6.94 -8.26 13.34
N ALA A 49 -7.60 -7.39 12.58
CA ALA A 49 -8.97 -7.65 12.14
C ALA A 49 -9.05 -8.83 11.17
N ASP A 50 -8.04 -9.00 10.31
CA ASP A 50 -7.95 -10.13 9.38
C ASP A 50 -7.57 -11.44 10.08
N ASP A 51 -6.61 -11.42 11.01
CA ASP A 51 -6.23 -12.60 11.82
C ASP A 51 -7.42 -13.18 12.60
N ASN A 52 -8.39 -12.35 12.98
CA ASN A 52 -9.61 -12.76 13.69
C ASN A 52 -10.78 -13.13 12.75
N ARG A 53 -10.60 -13.00 11.44
CA ARG A 53 -11.62 -13.30 10.44
C ARG A 53 -11.45 -14.74 9.94
N ALA A 54 -12.55 -15.48 9.86
CA ALA A 54 -12.54 -16.75 9.13
C ALA A 54 -12.31 -16.49 7.64
N ALA A 55 -11.25 -17.08 7.09
CA ALA A 55 -10.99 -16.99 5.67
C ALA A 55 -12.12 -17.70 4.87
N PRO A 56 -12.50 -17.18 3.69
CA PRO A 56 -13.48 -17.84 2.84
C PRO A 56 -13.00 -19.23 2.45
N ASP A 57 -13.89 -20.23 2.46
CA ASP A 57 -13.55 -21.64 2.21
C ASP A 57 -12.75 -21.87 0.91
N ASN A 58 -13.00 -21.05 -0.11
CA ASN A 58 -12.32 -21.11 -1.41
C ASN A 58 -10.90 -20.51 -1.41
N LEU A 59 -10.49 -19.81 -0.34
CA LEU A 59 -9.22 -19.10 -0.25
C LEU A 59 -8.35 -19.52 0.93
N ASN A 60 -8.83 -20.37 1.86
CA ASN A 60 -8.07 -20.82 3.04
C ASN A 60 -6.65 -21.29 2.69
N LYS A 61 -6.50 -22.12 1.64
CA LYS A 61 -5.18 -22.60 1.19
C LYS A 61 -4.24 -21.50 0.71
N VAL A 62 -4.77 -20.41 0.15
CA VAL A 62 -3.97 -19.28 -0.34
C VAL A 62 -3.53 -18.41 0.83
N PHE A 63 -4.43 -18.13 1.78
CA PHE A 63 -4.09 -17.38 2.99
C PHE A 63 -3.08 -18.13 3.87
N ASP A 64 -3.17 -19.48 3.94
CA ASP A 64 -2.21 -20.29 4.68
C ASP A 64 -0.81 -20.33 4.03
N GLN A 65 -0.74 -20.20 2.70
CA GLN A 65 0.52 -20.30 1.94
C GLN A 65 1.23 -18.95 1.76
N PHE A 66 0.50 -17.84 1.79
CA PHE A 66 1.03 -16.52 1.47
C PHE A 66 0.78 -15.53 2.60
N ASN A 67 1.84 -14.86 3.05
CA ASN A 67 1.69 -13.71 3.93
C ASN A 67 1.09 -12.53 3.14
N VAL A 68 -0.22 -12.34 3.30
CA VAL A 68 -0.99 -11.30 2.59
C VAL A 68 -0.66 -9.90 3.10
N PHE A 69 -0.22 -9.77 4.35
CA PHE A 69 0.18 -8.50 4.96
C PHE A 69 1.69 -8.31 4.91
N GLN A 70 2.15 -7.51 3.94
CA GLN A 70 3.55 -7.13 3.78
C GLN A 70 3.73 -5.62 3.92
N LYS A 71 4.87 -5.21 4.46
CA LYS A 71 5.30 -3.82 4.56
C LYS A 71 6.05 -3.40 3.30
N VAL A 72 6.06 -2.11 3.03
CA VAL A 72 6.85 -1.55 1.93
C VAL A 72 8.33 -1.89 2.17
N GLY A 73 8.95 -2.50 1.17
CA GLY A 73 10.35 -2.95 1.24
C GLY A 73 10.52 -4.44 1.56
N ASP A 74 9.46 -5.17 1.90
CA ASP A 74 9.55 -6.63 2.18
C ASP A 74 10.04 -7.43 0.97
N TRP A 75 9.89 -6.90 -0.25
CA TRP A 75 10.47 -7.47 -1.46
C TRP A 75 11.99 -7.66 -1.36
N LYS A 76 12.70 -6.81 -0.60
CA LYS A 76 14.16 -6.92 -0.37
C LYS A 76 14.52 -8.20 0.39
N ASN A 77 13.59 -8.75 1.18
CA ASN A 77 13.77 -10.03 1.87
C ASN A 77 13.41 -11.23 0.98
N GLN A 78 12.71 -11.00 -0.14
CA GLN A 78 12.31 -12.05 -1.07
C GLN A 78 13.30 -12.19 -2.23
N PHE A 79 14.04 -11.13 -2.55
CA PHE A 79 14.95 -11.09 -3.69
C PHE A 79 16.37 -11.44 -3.26
N THR A 80 17.09 -12.18 -4.11
CA THR A 80 18.55 -12.19 -4.04
C THR A 80 19.11 -10.88 -4.60
N ILE A 81 20.36 -10.55 -4.25
CA ILE A 81 21.05 -9.35 -4.76
C ILE A 81 21.02 -9.32 -6.30
N ALA A 82 21.36 -10.44 -6.95
CA ALA A 82 21.36 -10.54 -8.40
C ALA A 82 19.96 -10.31 -9.03
N GLN A 83 18.89 -10.79 -8.37
CA GLN A 83 17.53 -10.54 -8.82
C GLN A 83 17.14 -9.06 -8.67
N SER A 84 17.58 -8.40 -7.59
CA SER A 84 17.37 -6.96 -7.39
C SER A 84 18.05 -6.15 -8.49
N GLU A 85 19.33 -6.44 -8.78
CA GLU A 85 20.11 -5.75 -9.81
C GLU A 85 19.48 -5.92 -11.20
N MET A 86 19.08 -7.15 -11.56
CA MET A 86 18.38 -7.43 -12.81
C MET A 86 17.05 -6.64 -12.92
N PHE A 87 16.33 -6.49 -11.81
CA PHE A 87 15.09 -5.73 -11.77
C PHE A 87 15.33 -4.23 -11.92
N ASP A 88 16.36 -3.68 -11.27
CA ASP A 88 16.74 -2.27 -11.41
C ASP A 88 17.12 -1.94 -12.86
N GLU A 89 17.86 -2.83 -13.54
CA GLU A 89 18.15 -2.68 -14.97
C GLU A 89 16.88 -2.70 -15.84
N PHE A 90 15.96 -3.62 -15.54
CA PHE A 90 14.69 -3.70 -16.26
C PHE A 90 13.88 -2.41 -16.09
N ILE A 91 13.74 -1.91 -14.87
CA ILE A 91 13.03 -0.65 -14.59
C ILE A 91 13.73 0.53 -15.28
N ALA A 92 15.06 0.59 -15.28
CA ALA A 92 15.80 1.63 -15.98
C ALA A 92 15.60 1.59 -17.50
N ARG A 93 15.45 0.39 -18.09
CA ARG A 93 15.12 0.22 -19.52
C ARG A 93 13.68 0.66 -19.82
N GLN A 94 12.71 0.24 -19.01
CA GLN A 94 11.29 0.60 -19.19
C GLN A 94 11.01 2.08 -18.87
N GLY A 95 11.71 2.67 -17.89
CA GLY A 95 11.56 4.07 -17.51
C GLY A 95 11.97 5.05 -18.62
N LYS A 96 12.81 4.61 -19.58
CA LYS A 96 13.17 5.39 -20.77
C LYS A 96 12.03 5.48 -21.79
N SER A 97 10.99 4.64 -21.69
CA SER A 97 9.76 4.76 -22.47
C SER A 97 8.65 5.42 -21.64
N HIS A 98 8.58 6.75 -21.66
CA HIS A 98 7.38 7.55 -21.33
C HIS A 98 6.58 7.19 -20.05
N PHE A 99 7.21 6.75 -18.96
CA PHE A 99 6.50 6.65 -17.68
C PHE A 99 6.31 8.05 -17.08
N ALA A 100 5.07 8.54 -17.05
CA ALA A 100 4.68 9.79 -16.36
C ALA A 100 4.73 9.67 -14.82
N PHE A 101 5.25 8.55 -14.28
CA PHE A 101 5.23 8.21 -12.87
C PHE A 101 6.63 7.86 -12.38
N SER A 102 7.09 8.58 -11.35
CA SER A 102 8.28 8.20 -10.59
C SER A 102 7.88 7.21 -9.49
N PHE A 103 8.29 5.95 -9.60
CA PHE A 103 8.18 4.99 -8.51
C PHE A 103 9.37 5.16 -7.55
N ARG A 104 9.07 5.16 -6.25
CA ARG A 104 10.09 5.15 -5.19
C ARG A 104 10.21 3.70 -4.75
N TRP A 105 11.23 3.01 -5.24
CA TRP A 105 11.47 1.58 -5.00
C TRP A 105 12.63 1.31 -4.02
N HIS A 106 13.49 2.32 -3.77
CA HIS A 106 14.58 2.25 -2.78
C HIS A 106 14.21 2.86 -1.43
#